data_AF-A0A7X7UPL8-F1
#
_entry.id   AF-A0A7X7UPL8-F1
#
_cell.length_a   1.000
_cell.length_b   1.000
_cell.length_c   1.000
_cell.angle_alpha   90.00
_cell.angle_beta   90.00
_cell.angle_gamma   90.00
#
_symmetry.space_group_name_H-M   'P 1'
#
loop_
_entity.id
_entity.type
_entity.pdbx_description
1 polymer ?
#
loop_
_entity_poly.entity_id
_entity_poly.type
_entity_poly.pdbx_seq_one_letter_code
_entity_poly.pdbx_strand_id
1 'polypeptide(L)' 'MNKSFPFKKRENPLSSENGNKTAGSGVREKYTATMDKELRKKVKIAAVEKGIVFSQYIEEAVMEKLEREGY' A
#
# COMPACT_ATOMS: atom_id res chain seq x y z
N MET A 1 -2.73 21.17 -30.94
CA MET A 1 -2.07 20.23 -31.89
C MET A 1 -2.62 18.83 -31.66
N ASN A 2 -3.59 18.42 -32.49
CA ASN A 2 -4.25 17.11 -32.38
C ASN A 2 -3.37 16.04 -33.04
N LYS A 3 -2.78 15.15 -32.23
CA LYS A 3 -2.05 13.98 -32.73
C LYS A 3 -3.04 12.84 -32.98
N SER A 4 -3.68 12.87 -34.16
CA SER A 4 -4.44 11.74 -34.66
C SER A 4 -3.45 10.66 -35.11
N PHE A 5 -3.25 9.63 -34.29
CA PHE A 5 -2.50 8.45 -34.70
C PHE A 5 -3.45 7.50 -35.46
N PRO A 6 -3.05 6.95 -36.62
CA PRO A 6 -3.92 6.13 -37.48
C PRO A 6 -4.23 4.74 -36.91
N PHE A 7 -3.67 4.41 -35.74
CA PHE A 7 -3.88 3.12 -35.08
C PHE A 7 -4.76 3.31 -33.85
N LYS A 8 -5.96 2.71 -33.87
CA LYS A 8 -6.78 2.56 -32.67
C LYS A 8 -5.98 1.76 -31.63
N LYS A 9 -5.85 2.28 -30.41
CA LYS A 9 -5.31 1.51 -29.29
C LYS A 9 -6.11 0.21 -29.20
N ARG A 10 -5.44 -0.94 -29.31
CA ARG A 10 -6.07 -2.24 -29.06
C ARG A 10 -6.42 -2.30 -27.58
N GLU A 11 -7.70 -2.33 -27.27
CA GLU A 11 -8.16 -2.52 -25.91
C GLU A 11 -7.78 -3.92 -25.43
N ASN A 12 -7.24 -4.01 -24.22
CA ASN A 12 -6.87 -5.30 -23.64
C ASN A 12 -8.15 -5.91 -23.05
N PRO A 13 -8.66 -7.05 -23.53
CA PRO A 13 -9.88 -7.67 -23.00
C PRO A 13 -9.72 -8.16 -21.54
N LEU A 14 -8.50 -8.12 -21.00
CA LEU A 14 -8.20 -8.39 -19.59
C LEU A 14 -7.96 -7.13 -18.75
N SER A 15 -7.99 -5.93 -19.34
CA SER A 15 -8.09 -4.71 -18.55
C SER A 15 -9.53 -4.53 -18.09
N SER A 16 -9.98 -5.45 -17.22
CA SER A 16 -10.97 -5.06 -16.22
C SER A 16 -10.38 -3.82 -15.56
N GLU A 17 -11.06 -2.69 -15.69
CA GLU A 17 -10.77 -1.50 -14.91
C GLU A 17 -10.82 -1.92 -13.44
N ASN A 18 -9.67 -2.30 -12.89
CA ASN A 18 -9.42 -2.25 -11.48
C ASN A 18 -9.29 -0.75 -11.17
N GLY A 19 -10.44 -0.07 -11.23
CA GLY A 19 -10.63 1.25 -10.66
C GLY A 19 -10.02 1.20 -9.28
N ASN A 20 -9.10 2.13 -9.04
CA ASN A 20 -8.50 2.37 -7.74
C ASN A 20 -9.59 2.19 -6.68
N LYS A 21 -9.52 1.09 -5.92
CA LYS A 21 -10.30 0.98 -4.69
C LYS A 21 -9.69 2.00 -3.74
N THR A 22 -10.19 3.23 -3.79
CA THR A 22 -10.01 4.21 -2.74
C THR A 22 -10.77 3.66 -1.53
N ALA A 23 -10.11 2.80 -0.76
CA ALA A 23 -10.52 2.51 0.61
C ALA A 23 -10.71 3.87 1.31
N GLY A 24 -11.89 4.08 1.88
CA GLY A 24 -12.45 5.40 2.20
C GLY A 24 -11.45 6.37 2.83
N SER A 25 -11.26 7.51 2.17
CA SER A 25 -10.35 8.55 2.65
C SER A 25 -11.03 9.41 3.72
N GLY A 26 -10.88 9.03 4.98
CA GLY A 26 -10.30 10.01 5.90
C GLY A 26 -8.92 10.38 5.35
N VAL A 27 -8.44 11.61 5.55
CA VAL A 27 -7.12 12.04 5.06
C VAL A 27 -6.04 11.23 5.77
N ARG A 28 -5.74 10.02 5.28
CA ARG A 28 -4.67 9.19 5.81
C ARG A 28 -3.38 9.78 5.30
N GLU A 29 -2.66 10.41 6.22
CA GLU A 29 -1.35 10.98 5.93
C GLU A 29 -0.40 9.87 5.49
N LYS A 30 0.23 10.07 4.33
CA LYS A 30 1.18 9.12 3.78
C LYS A 30 2.53 9.37 4.44
N TYR A 31 3.02 8.39 5.18
CA TYR A 31 4.35 8.44 5.79
C TYR A 31 5.34 7.60 4.99
N THR A 32 6.52 8.16 4.75
CA THR A 32 7.65 7.42 4.18
C THR A 32 8.72 7.30 5.26
N ALA A 33 9.06 6.07 5.62
CA ALA A 33 10.10 5.77 6.61
C ALA A 33 11.19 4.88 5.99
N THR A 34 12.43 5.12 6.41
CA THR A 34 13.56 4.26 6.11
C THR A 34 13.59 3.08 7.08
N MET A 35 13.87 1.89 6.58
CA MET A 35 14.04 0.68 7.39
C MET A 35 15.18 -0.13 6.81
N ASP A 36 15.92 -0.80 7.69
CA ASP A 36 16.91 -1.78 7.28
C ASP A 36 16.30 -2.89 6.42
N LYS A 37 17.08 -3.37 5.45
CA LYS A 37 16.64 -4.37 4.48
C LYS A 37 16.23 -5.68 5.16
N GLU A 38 16.98 -6.11 6.16
CA GLU A 38 16.71 -7.34 6.91
C GLU A 38 15.46 -7.21 7.77
N LEU A 39 15.30 -6.08 8.46
CA LEU A 39 14.11 -5.78 9.24
C LEU A 39 12.86 -5.77 8.35
N ARG A 40 12.93 -5.11 7.19
CA ARG A 40 11.82 -5.05 6.23
C ARG A 40 11.37 -6.45 5.77
N LYS A 41 12.31 -7.39 5.57
CA LYS A 41 11.97 -8.78 5.23
C LYS A 41 11.22 -9.47 6.37
N LYS A 42 11.71 -9.36 7.60
CA LYS A 42 11.08 -9.96 8.78
C LYS A 42 9.65 -9.44 8.99
N VAL A 43 9.47 -8.12 8.91
CA VAL A 43 8.15 -7.49 9.04
C VAL A 43 7.19 -7.94 7.94
N LYS A 44 7.67 -8.10 6.71
CA LYS A 44 6.85 -8.63 5.61
C LYS A 44 6.36 -10.05 5.88
N ILE A 45 7.25 -10.92 6.35
CA ILE A 45 6.89 -12.30 6.68
C ILE A 45 5.85 -12.32 7.81
N ALA A 46 6.10 -11.58 8.89
CA ALA A 46 5.19 -11.51 10.03
C ALA A 46 3.80 -10.95 9.66
N ALA A 47 3.74 -9.97 8.74
CA ALA A 47 2.47 -9.45 8.24
C ALA A 47 1.67 -10.53 7.49
N VAL A 48 2.35 -11.33 6.66
CA VAL A 48 1.73 -12.44 5.92
C VAL A 48 1.28 -13.56 6.86
N GLU A 49 2.10 -13.92 7.86
CA GLU A 49 1.75 -14.92 8.88
C GLU A 49 0.49 -14.54 9.67
N LYS A 50 0.32 -13.26 9.98
CA LYS A 50 -0.89 -12.72 10.63
C LYS A 50 -2.07 -12.52 9.68
N GLY A 51 -1.87 -12.69 8.36
CA GLY A 51 -2.93 -12.50 7.36
C GLY A 51 -3.37 -11.04 7.17
N ILE A 52 -2.54 -10.06 7.55
CA ILE A 52 -2.87 -8.63 7.48
C ILE A 52 -2.01 -7.88 6.47
N VAL A 53 -2.48 -6.70 6.04
CA VAL A 53 -1.74 -5.85 5.11
C VAL A 53 -0.50 -5.28 5.79
N PHE A 54 0.62 -5.22 5.08
CA PHE A 54 1.90 -4.72 5.60
C PHE A 54 1.79 -3.33 6.27
N SER A 55 1.01 -2.40 5.72
CA SER A 55 0.79 -1.08 6.32
C SER A 55 0.03 -1.16 7.65
N GLN A 56 -0.98 -2.03 7.73
CA GLN A 56 -1.76 -2.24 8.94
C GLN A 56 -0.91 -2.88 10.04
N TYR A 57 -0.08 -3.85 9.68
CA TYR A 57 0.87 -4.47 10.62
C TYR A 57 1.78 -3.41 11.26
N ILE A 58 2.27 -2.44 10.47
CA ILE A 58 3.10 -1.35 10.99
C ILE A 58 2.30 -0.46 11.94
N GLU A 59 1.06 -0.11 11.59
CA GLU A 59 0.20 0.73 12.44
C GLU A 59 -0.10 0.08 13.79
N GLU A 60 -0.46 -1.21 13.79
CA GLU A 60 -0.69 -1.97 15.02
C GLU A 60 0.57 -2.03 15.89
N ALA A 61 1.73 -2.32 15.30
CA ALA A 61 2.99 -2.38 16.04
C ALA A 61 3.42 -1.02 16.61
N VAL A 62 3.13 0.08 15.90
CA VAL A 62 3.40 1.44 16.39
C VAL A 62 2.45 1.81 17.52
N MET A 63 1.16 1.50 17.39
CA MET A 63 0.18 1.74 18.46
C MET A 63 0.55 0.98 19.74
N GLU A 64 0.85 -0.31 19.63
CA GLU A 64 1.28 -1.14 20.79
C GLU A 64 2.52 -0.55 21.48
N LYS A 65 3.46 -0.01 20.69
CA LYS A 65 4.65 0.65 21.22
C LYS A 65 4.30 1.94 21.95
N LEU A 66 3.46 2.80 21.37
CA LEU A 66 3.06 4.08 21.97
C LEU A 66 2.30 3.86 23.28
N GLU A 67 1.36 2.90 23.30
CA GLU A 67 0.63 2.52 24.51
C GLU A 67 1.56 2.04 25.63
N ARG A 68 2.60 1.28 25.29
CA ARG A 68 3.61 0.81 26.24
C ARG A 68 4.50 1.93 26.77
N GLU A 69 4.87 2.87 25.91
CA GLU A 69 5.75 4.00 26.25
C GLU A 69 4.98 5.17 26.90
N GLY A 70 3.64 5.12 26.91
CA GLY A 70 2.78 6.10 27.57
C GLY A 70 2.62 7.41 26.78
N TYR A 71 2.61 7.32 25.45
CA TYR A 71 2.34 8.45 24.54
C TYR A 71 0.87 8.51 24.11
#